data_AF-A0A1F7BFN0-F1
#
_entry.id   AF-A0A1F7BFN0-F1
#
_cell.length_a   1.000
_cell.length_b   1.000
_cell.length_c   1.000
_cell.angle_alpha   90.00
_cell.angle_beta   90.00
_cell.angle_gamma   90.00
#
_symmetry.space_group_name_H-M   'P 1'
#
loop_
_entity.id
_entity.type
_entity.pdbx_description
1 polymer ?
#
loop_
_entity_poly.entity_id
_entity_poly.type
_entity_poly.pdbx_seq_one_letter_code
_entity_poly.pdbx_strand_id
1 'polypeptide(L)'
;MTLFLTLFVAGLLTILLPCILPLIPIVLGVSIADKNPWRPLATILGMLVSFVGFTFLLFVVLSQFVTLADYIRVTTYYILFLFGLGFVTQNRYAQLIGAILGAVFFYDGWIAILIAQTFGAIAMELGGKIATKIQQFGTNVQQKAVGEFGSDTPVTAFIIGLTLGLVWVPCAGPALGFAFTLVREEPGLRAAAALASYGLGTALPLLLVGYGGQAAVHSVRALAKYTGLVKQIAGGLLILTSLGLQSRFFEQAQIWLLENTNFGDLGTRIEERLFERDMYDAIEEEMGDNADTMKLPKLTRAPEFAGLGPWHNADPFTLASLKGKVVLVDFWTYSCINCIRTLPYIQGYWDKFKDTDKFVLIGVHAPEFVFEKSEKNVADAIERHKLTYPVAQDNDFKTWRAFANRYWPAKYLIDAEGYIRYTHFGEGDYEETDAAIAILLEEIGVTVKETDETKETKDAEVKGRKEVTPETYLGSRSWPALGNAVGNPTDESVTYTAPDSLALHKYYLEGVWNLVDEERQVLESDTGAIRMKFKAGEINLVLGMDNPAVTPRVAITVDGKKTKEFDVDHHDLYQLFKGEYGEHEITIAIQGKGLAGYAFTFGG
;
A
#
# COMPACT_ATOMS: atom_id res chain seq x y z
N MET A 1 -4.24 -8.65 10.85
CA MET A 1 -5.72 -8.61 10.88
C MET A 1 -6.27 -7.51 9.98
N THR A 2 -5.61 -6.35 9.92
CA THR A 2 -5.94 -5.20 9.05
C THR A 2 -6.10 -5.54 7.57
N LEU A 3 -5.17 -6.28 6.96
CA LEU A 3 -5.27 -6.68 5.56
C LEU A 3 -6.58 -7.43 5.24
N PHE A 4 -7.00 -8.34 6.13
CA PHE A 4 -8.22 -9.12 5.93
C PHE A 4 -9.46 -8.23 6.05
N LEU A 5 -9.45 -7.28 6.99
CA LEU A 5 -10.56 -6.35 7.22
C LEU A 5 -10.70 -5.35 6.07
N THR A 6 -9.60 -4.77 5.58
CA THR A 6 -9.63 -3.83 4.45
C THR A 6 -10.14 -4.51 3.18
N LEU A 7 -9.68 -5.73 2.91
CA LEU A 7 -10.17 -6.53 1.78
C LEU A 7 -11.64 -6.95 1.95
N PHE A 8 -12.08 -7.26 3.16
CA PHE A 8 -13.48 -7.56 3.44
C PHE A 8 -14.38 -6.34 3.16
N VAL A 9 -13.98 -5.14 3.61
CA VAL A 9 -14.71 -3.89 3.36
C VAL A 9 -14.71 -3.54 1.87
N ALA A 10 -13.57 -3.71 1.18
CA ALA A 10 -13.49 -3.53 -0.27
C ALA A 10 -14.45 -4.48 -1.01
N GLY A 11 -14.53 -5.75 -0.57
CA GLY A 11 -15.51 -6.72 -1.06
C GLY A 11 -16.95 -6.29 -0.82
N LEU A 12 -17.26 -5.72 0.35
CA LEU A 12 -18.60 -5.21 0.67
C LEU A 12 -19.00 -4.05 -0.27
N LEU A 13 -18.07 -3.12 -0.53
CA LEU A 13 -18.29 -1.97 -1.40
C LEU A 13 -18.39 -2.34 -2.88
N THR A 14 -17.89 -3.52 -3.25
CA THR A 14 -17.91 -4.01 -4.64
C THR A 14 -19.34 -4.11 -5.19
N ILE A 15 -20.38 -4.33 -4.36
CA ILE A 15 -21.78 -4.36 -4.83
C ILE A 15 -22.27 -3.01 -5.39
N LEU A 16 -21.65 -1.90 -4.98
CA LEU A 16 -21.97 -0.56 -5.46
C LEU A 16 -21.40 -0.31 -6.86
N LEU A 17 -20.56 -1.22 -7.38
CA LEU A 17 -19.99 -1.05 -8.70
C LEU A 17 -21.08 -1.09 -9.79
N PRO A 18 -21.05 -0.13 -10.73
CA PRO A 18 -22.04 0.01 -11.80
C PRO A 18 -22.15 -1.23 -12.70
N CYS A 19 -21.12 -2.10 -12.72
CA CYS A 19 -21.08 -3.34 -13.48
C CYS A 19 -21.85 -4.51 -12.83
N ILE A 20 -22.15 -4.45 -11.53
CA ILE A 20 -22.81 -5.53 -10.77
C ILE A 20 -24.32 -5.33 -10.70
N LEU A 21 -24.76 -4.07 -10.60
CA LEU A 21 -26.18 -3.68 -10.59
C LEU A 21 -27.04 -4.36 -11.69
N PRO A 22 -26.58 -4.51 -12.95
CA PRO A 22 -27.34 -5.16 -14.00
C PRO A 22 -27.53 -6.68 -13.84
N LEU A 23 -26.67 -7.33 -13.03
CA LEU A 23 -26.69 -8.78 -12.79
C LEU A 23 -27.59 -9.18 -11.62
N ILE A 24 -27.89 -8.24 -10.71
CA ILE A 24 -28.76 -8.46 -9.55
C ILE A 24 -30.10 -9.12 -9.94
N PRO A 25 -30.81 -8.71 -11.00
CA PRO A 25 -32.07 -9.35 -11.40
C PRO A 25 -31.91 -10.83 -11.83
N ILE A 26 -30.76 -11.20 -12.39
CA ILE A 26 -30.48 -12.58 -12.82
C ILE A 26 -30.25 -13.46 -11.59
N VAL A 27 -29.45 -12.98 -10.63
CA VAL A 27 -29.18 -13.66 -9.35
C VAL A 27 -30.47 -13.83 -8.54
N LEU A 28 -31.32 -12.80 -8.52
CA LEU A 28 -32.65 -12.86 -7.91
C LEU A 28 -33.52 -13.91 -8.60
N GLY A 29 -33.54 -13.96 -9.93
CA GLY A 29 -34.32 -14.94 -10.70
C GLY A 29 -33.97 -16.40 -10.37
N VAL A 30 -32.69 -16.70 -10.16
CA VAL A 30 -32.21 -18.03 -9.77
C VAL A 30 -32.54 -18.37 -8.31
N SER A 31 -32.50 -17.37 -7.43
CA SER A 31 -32.73 -17.54 -5.98
C SER A 31 -34.20 -17.65 -5.59
N ILE A 32 -35.10 -17.11 -6.42
CA ILE A 32 -36.56 -17.09 -6.21
C ILE A 32 -37.24 -18.38 -6.70
N ALA A 33 -36.54 -19.23 -7.45
CA ALA A 33 -37.12 -20.39 -8.12
C ALA A 33 -37.79 -21.42 -7.18
N ASP A 34 -37.30 -21.60 -5.94
CA ASP A 34 -37.88 -22.54 -4.97
C ASP A 34 -37.81 -22.02 -3.52
N LYS A 35 -38.76 -22.46 -2.67
CA LYS A 35 -38.98 -21.98 -1.28
C LYS A 35 -37.92 -22.44 -0.25
N ASN A 36 -36.88 -23.16 -0.67
CA ASN A 36 -35.92 -23.76 0.26
C ASN A 36 -34.88 -22.74 0.79
N PRO A 37 -34.77 -22.50 2.11
CA PRO A 37 -33.90 -21.46 2.67
C PRO A 37 -32.40 -21.73 2.50
N TRP A 38 -31.98 -22.95 2.19
CA TRP A 38 -30.55 -23.31 2.02
C TRP A 38 -29.99 -22.99 0.63
N ARG A 39 -30.87 -22.74 -0.34
CA ARG A 39 -30.49 -22.57 -1.74
C ARG A 39 -29.66 -21.30 -2.02
N PRO A 40 -30.00 -20.11 -1.47
CA PRO A 40 -29.17 -18.92 -1.64
C PRO A 40 -27.76 -19.12 -1.08
N LEU A 41 -27.66 -19.75 0.09
CA LEU A 41 -26.37 -20.02 0.75
C LEU A 41 -25.48 -20.96 -0.08
N ALA A 42 -26.04 -22.06 -0.59
CA ALA A 42 -25.30 -22.99 -1.45
C ALA A 42 -24.84 -22.34 -2.77
N THR A 43 -25.68 -21.49 -3.37
CA THR A 43 -25.34 -20.74 -4.59
C THR A 43 -24.18 -19.76 -4.34
N ILE A 44 -24.24 -19.02 -3.24
CA ILE A 44 -23.20 -18.04 -2.89
C ILE A 44 -21.89 -18.73 -2.51
N LEU A 45 -21.95 -19.88 -1.83
CA LEU A 45 -20.77 -20.68 -1.53
C LEU A 45 -20.08 -21.18 -2.80
N GLY A 46 -20.85 -21.65 -3.80
CA GLY A 46 -20.31 -22.03 -5.11
C GLY A 46 -19.67 -20.85 -5.83
N MET A 47 -20.33 -19.69 -5.80
CA MET A 47 -19.80 -18.46 -6.39
C MET A 47 -18.48 -18.03 -5.72
N LEU A 48 -18.40 -18.09 -4.38
CA LEU A 48 -17.21 -17.72 -3.62
C LEU A 48 -16.04 -18.65 -3.93
N VAL A 49 -16.25 -19.97 -3.97
CA VAL A 49 -15.21 -20.95 -4.29
C VAL A 49 -14.63 -20.71 -5.70
N SER A 50 -15.50 -20.53 -6.70
CA SER A 50 -15.05 -20.25 -8.06
C SER A 50 -14.32 -18.91 -8.16
N PHE A 51 -14.82 -17.89 -7.47
CA PHE A 51 -14.27 -16.55 -7.52
C PHE A 51 -12.88 -16.49 -6.88
N VAL A 52 -12.71 -17.06 -5.69
CA VAL A 52 -11.40 -17.11 -5.00
C VAL A 52 -10.40 -17.95 -5.78
N GLY A 53 -10.80 -19.12 -6.28
CA GLY A 53 -9.92 -19.98 -7.05
C GLY A 53 -9.43 -19.33 -8.35
N PHE A 54 -10.34 -18.69 -9.09
CA PHE A 54 -9.97 -18.03 -10.35
C PHE A 54 -9.16 -16.74 -10.12
N THR A 55 -9.51 -15.93 -9.11
CA THR A 55 -8.75 -14.71 -8.80
C THR A 55 -7.35 -15.02 -8.28
N PHE A 56 -7.17 -16.08 -7.49
CA PHE A 56 -5.86 -16.56 -7.08
C PHE A 56 -5.02 -17.05 -8.28
N LEU A 57 -5.62 -17.85 -9.18
CA LEU A 57 -4.95 -18.29 -10.40
C LEU A 57 -4.52 -17.09 -11.26
N LEU A 58 -5.42 -16.12 -11.44
CA LEU A 58 -5.14 -14.90 -12.19
C LEU A 58 -4.02 -14.09 -11.55
N PHE A 59 -4.03 -13.93 -10.23
CA PHE A 59 -2.97 -13.25 -9.48
C PHE A 59 -1.59 -13.90 -9.71
N VAL A 60 -1.52 -15.24 -9.63
CA VAL A 60 -0.28 -15.98 -9.89
C VAL A 60 0.22 -15.73 -11.31
N VAL A 61 -0.65 -15.78 -12.31
CA VAL A 61 -0.27 -15.54 -13.72
C VAL A 61 0.18 -14.09 -13.92
N LEU A 62 -0.54 -13.11 -13.39
CA LEU A 62 -0.22 -11.69 -13.54
C LEU A 62 1.08 -11.31 -12.84
N SER A 63 1.42 -11.98 -11.73
CA SER A 63 2.69 -11.74 -11.03
C SER A 63 3.93 -12.05 -11.88
N GLN A 64 3.81 -12.84 -12.94
CA GLN A 64 4.91 -13.22 -13.83
C GLN A 64 5.07 -12.32 -15.05
N PHE A 65 4.08 -11.45 -15.36
CA PHE A 65 4.06 -10.65 -16.60
C PHE A 65 3.62 -9.20 -16.32
N VAL A 66 4.52 -8.41 -15.73
CA VAL A 66 4.27 -7.01 -15.32
C VAL A 66 3.94 -6.10 -16.51
N THR A 67 4.63 -6.26 -17.64
CA THR A 67 4.42 -5.46 -18.87
C THR A 67 3.13 -5.78 -19.62
N LEU A 68 2.44 -6.89 -19.29
CA LEU A 68 1.17 -7.28 -19.90
C LEU A 68 -0.04 -6.63 -19.20
N ALA A 69 0.14 -6.12 -17.98
CA ALA A 69 -0.95 -5.63 -17.13
C ALA A 69 -1.65 -4.39 -17.73
N ASP A 70 -0.89 -3.45 -18.29
CA ASP A 70 -1.47 -2.23 -18.90
C ASP A 70 -2.25 -2.53 -20.18
N TYR A 71 -1.74 -3.44 -21.02
CA TYR A 71 -2.48 -3.92 -22.19
C TYR A 71 -3.76 -4.65 -21.80
N ILE A 72 -3.73 -5.51 -20.78
CA ILE A 72 -4.92 -6.20 -20.25
C ILE A 72 -5.94 -5.19 -19.72
N ARG A 73 -5.49 -4.15 -19.02
CA ARG A 73 -6.34 -3.11 -18.43
C ARG A 73 -7.12 -2.35 -19.52
N VAL A 74 -6.41 -1.81 -20.51
CA VAL A 74 -7.02 -1.08 -21.65
C VAL A 74 -7.95 -2.01 -22.46
N THR A 75 -7.52 -3.25 -22.70
CA THR A 75 -8.34 -4.25 -23.38
C THR A 75 -9.64 -4.54 -22.62
N THR A 76 -9.57 -4.62 -21.28
CA THR A 76 -10.74 -4.87 -20.43
C THR A 76 -11.73 -3.71 -20.50
N TYR A 77 -11.25 -2.47 -20.48
CA TYR A 77 -12.13 -1.30 -20.61
C TYR A 77 -12.81 -1.29 -21.99
N TYR A 78 -12.06 -1.56 -23.05
CA TYR A 78 -12.63 -1.65 -24.39
C TYR A 78 -13.69 -2.76 -24.51
N ILE A 79 -13.47 -3.94 -23.93
CA ILE A 79 -14.47 -5.01 -23.88
C ILE A 79 -15.74 -4.56 -23.14
N LEU A 80 -15.61 -3.90 -21.98
CA LEU A 80 -16.75 -3.38 -21.22
C LEU A 80 -17.56 -2.35 -22.02
N PHE A 81 -16.88 -1.48 -22.76
CA PHE A 81 -17.51 -0.53 -23.67
C PHE A 81 -18.34 -1.24 -24.76
N LEU A 82 -17.78 -2.29 -25.39
CA LEU A 82 -18.49 -3.10 -26.39
C LEU A 82 -19.72 -3.81 -25.81
N PHE A 83 -19.62 -4.35 -24.59
CA PHE A 83 -20.75 -4.94 -23.89
C PHE A 83 -21.84 -3.91 -23.60
N GLY A 84 -21.48 -2.71 -23.12
CA GLY A 84 -22.40 -1.61 -22.89
C GLY A 84 -23.18 -1.23 -24.16
N LEU A 85 -22.48 -1.09 -25.29
CA LEU A 85 -23.09 -0.83 -26.61
C LEU A 85 -24.10 -1.91 -27.02
N GLY A 86 -23.80 -3.18 -26.71
CA GLY A 86 -24.67 -4.32 -26.98
C GLY A 86 -25.98 -4.30 -26.18
N PHE A 87 -25.96 -3.76 -24.96
CA PHE A 87 -27.17 -3.60 -24.13
C PHE A 87 -28.01 -2.38 -24.52
N VAL A 88 -27.39 -1.31 -25.01
CA VAL A 88 -28.10 -0.07 -25.41
C VAL A 88 -28.80 -0.22 -26.75
N THR A 89 -28.16 -0.86 -27.73
CA THR A 89 -28.69 -0.96 -29.10
C THR A 89 -28.69 -2.41 -29.58
N GLN A 90 -29.78 -2.85 -30.22
CA GLN A 90 -29.84 -4.15 -30.92
C GLN A 90 -29.48 -4.05 -32.41
N ASN A 91 -29.18 -2.84 -32.90
CA ASN A 91 -28.87 -2.61 -34.30
C ASN A 91 -27.39 -2.94 -34.57
N ARG A 92 -27.15 -3.98 -35.38
CA ARG A 92 -25.82 -4.48 -35.75
C ARG A 92 -24.91 -3.39 -36.34
N TYR A 93 -25.45 -2.44 -37.10
CA TYR A 93 -24.67 -1.36 -37.69
C TYR A 93 -24.24 -0.31 -36.65
N ALA A 94 -25.11 0.01 -35.69
CA ALA A 94 -24.78 0.95 -34.61
C ALA A 94 -23.69 0.38 -33.67
N GLN A 95 -23.75 -0.94 -33.42
CA GLN A 95 -22.75 -1.66 -32.65
C GLN A 95 -21.37 -1.65 -33.34
N LEU A 96 -21.30 -1.98 -34.64
CA LEU A 96 -20.06 -1.96 -35.42
C LEU A 96 -19.42 -0.56 -35.50
N ILE A 97 -20.23 0.47 -35.74
CA ILE A 97 -19.76 1.86 -35.75
C ILE A 97 -19.23 2.26 -34.37
N GLY A 98 -19.93 1.87 -33.29
CA GLY A 98 -19.49 2.09 -31.92
C GLY A 98 -18.16 1.41 -31.60
N ALA A 99 -17.94 0.18 -32.05
CA ALA A 99 -16.68 -0.54 -31.86
C ALA A 99 -15.50 0.15 -32.55
N ILE A 100 -15.69 0.60 -33.79
CA ILE A 100 -14.64 1.25 -34.60
C ILE A 100 -14.29 2.63 -34.02
N LEU A 101 -15.29 3.43 -33.63
CA LEU A 101 -15.08 4.74 -33.01
C LEU A 101 -14.47 4.61 -31.61
N GLY A 102 -14.89 3.61 -30.84
CA GLY A 102 -14.33 3.34 -29.51
C GLY A 102 -12.84 2.99 -29.57
N ALA A 103 -12.40 2.22 -30.56
CA ALA A 103 -10.99 1.82 -30.69
C ALA A 103 -10.02 3.01 -30.80
N VAL A 104 -10.48 4.14 -31.36
CA VAL A 104 -9.71 5.39 -31.47
C VAL A 104 -9.55 6.07 -30.10
N PHE A 105 -10.47 5.84 -29.17
CA PHE A 105 -10.47 6.48 -27.85
C PHE A 105 -9.65 5.70 -26.81
N PHE A 106 -9.51 4.37 -26.99
CA PHE A 106 -8.85 3.51 -26.02
C PHE A 106 -7.36 3.27 -26.30
N TYR A 107 -6.90 3.45 -27.53
CA TYR A 107 -5.52 3.16 -27.94
C TYR A 107 -4.85 4.36 -28.59
N ASP A 108 -3.64 4.66 -28.14
CA ASP A 108 -2.76 5.63 -28.76
C ASP A 108 -1.87 4.95 -29.81
N GLY A 109 -1.77 5.57 -30.99
CA GLY A 109 -0.97 5.07 -32.11
C GLY A 109 -1.77 4.36 -33.21
N TRP A 110 -1.46 4.72 -34.46
CA TRP A 110 -2.24 4.28 -35.64
C TRP A 110 -2.26 2.76 -35.83
N ILE A 111 -1.19 2.05 -35.44
CA ILE A 111 -1.10 0.58 -35.52
C ILE A 111 -2.03 -0.06 -34.48
N ALA A 112 -2.00 0.42 -33.24
CA ALA A 112 -2.84 -0.10 -32.17
C ALA A 112 -4.33 0.14 -32.46
N ILE A 113 -4.67 1.30 -33.03
CA ILE A 113 -6.04 1.61 -33.48
C ILE A 113 -6.48 0.66 -34.59
N LEU A 114 -5.66 0.40 -35.61
CA LEU A 114 -6.00 -0.53 -36.69
C LEU A 114 -6.20 -1.97 -36.18
N ILE A 115 -5.34 -2.41 -35.26
CA ILE A 115 -5.47 -3.71 -34.59
C ILE A 115 -6.76 -3.73 -33.75
N ALA A 116 -7.03 -2.71 -32.95
CA ALA A 116 -8.22 -2.65 -32.12
C ALA A 116 -9.53 -2.54 -32.92
N GLN A 117 -9.53 -1.86 -34.07
CA GLN A 117 -10.69 -1.79 -34.97
C GLN A 117 -10.99 -3.15 -35.59
N THR A 118 -9.96 -3.84 -36.09
CA THR A 118 -10.10 -5.19 -36.67
C THR A 118 -10.51 -6.19 -35.59
N PHE A 119 -9.84 -6.17 -34.44
CA PHE A 119 -10.14 -7.05 -33.31
C PHE A 119 -11.49 -6.75 -32.68
N GLY A 120 -11.92 -5.49 -32.60
CA GLY A 120 -13.22 -5.07 -32.08
C GLY A 120 -14.39 -5.48 -32.98
N ALA A 121 -14.23 -5.35 -34.30
CA ALA A 121 -15.20 -5.87 -35.26
C ALA A 121 -15.31 -7.40 -35.20
N ILE A 122 -14.16 -8.10 -35.14
CA ILE A 122 -14.09 -9.55 -34.94
C ILE A 122 -14.70 -9.94 -33.59
N ALA A 123 -14.40 -9.21 -32.51
CA ALA A 123 -14.92 -9.46 -31.18
C ALA A 123 -16.43 -9.24 -31.10
N MET A 124 -17.02 -8.32 -31.87
CA MET A 124 -18.48 -8.21 -31.94
C MET A 124 -19.11 -9.36 -32.73
N GLU A 125 -18.50 -9.79 -33.85
CA GLU A 125 -19.04 -10.87 -34.68
C GLU A 125 -18.85 -12.26 -34.06
N LEU A 126 -17.70 -12.47 -33.43
CA LEU A 126 -17.34 -13.69 -32.73
C LEU A 126 -17.88 -13.69 -31.29
N GLY A 127 -17.91 -12.54 -30.62
CA GLY A 127 -18.43 -12.38 -29.26
C GLY A 127 -19.92 -12.70 -29.17
N GLY A 128 -20.73 -12.36 -30.18
CA GLY A 128 -22.12 -12.82 -30.23
C GLY A 128 -22.24 -14.36 -30.24
N LYS A 129 -21.33 -15.05 -30.96
CA LYS A 129 -21.28 -16.52 -31.05
C LYS A 129 -20.65 -17.18 -29.83
N ILE A 130 -19.63 -16.55 -29.23
CA ILE A 130 -18.97 -17.00 -28.02
C ILE A 130 -19.89 -16.79 -26.82
N ALA A 131 -20.51 -15.62 -26.68
CA ALA A 131 -21.47 -15.33 -25.62
C ALA A 131 -22.65 -16.29 -25.68
N THR A 132 -23.22 -16.56 -26.87
CA THR A 132 -24.27 -17.58 -27.01
C THR A 132 -23.79 -18.98 -26.68
N LYS A 133 -22.56 -19.38 -27.06
CA LYS A 133 -21.99 -20.68 -26.69
C LYS A 133 -21.68 -20.81 -25.20
N ILE A 134 -21.13 -19.78 -24.55
CA ILE A 134 -20.85 -19.74 -23.12
C ILE A 134 -22.18 -19.75 -22.35
N GLN A 135 -23.18 -19.00 -22.81
CA GLN A 135 -24.51 -18.97 -22.22
C GLN A 135 -25.22 -20.32 -22.40
N GLN A 136 -25.10 -20.96 -23.57
CA GLN A 136 -25.58 -22.33 -23.81
C GLN A 136 -24.86 -23.36 -22.96
N PHE A 137 -23.54 -23.24 -22.79
CA PHE A 137 -22.77 -24.11 -21.90
C PHE A 137 -23.25 -23.95 -20.45
N GLY A 138 -23.42 -22.72 -19.98
CA GLY A 138 -23.99 -22.41 -18.67
C GLY A 138 -25.37 -23.05 -18.51
N THR A 139 -26.30 -22.82 -19.43
CA THR A 139 -27.65 -23.41 -19.37
C THR A 139 -27.63 -24.93 -19.46
N ASN A 140 -26.72 -25.53 -20.24
CA ASN A 140 -26.59 -26.97 -20.38
C ASN A 140 -26.05 -27.61 -19.10
N VAL A 141 -25.04 -27.00 -18.47
CA VAL A 141 -24.51 -27.43 -17.17
C VAL A 141 -25.57 -27.29 -16.09
N GLN A 142 -26.32 -26.18 -16.08
CA GLN A 142 -27.42 -25.96 -15.14
C GLN A 142 -28.57 -26.95 -15.36
N GLN A 143 -29.01 -27.19 -16.59
CA GLN A 143 -30.05 -28.18 -16.91
C GLN A 143 -29.60 -29.61 -16.59
N LYS A 144 -28.34 -29.96 -16.85
CA LYS A 144 -27.80 -31.28 -16.53
C LYS A 144 -27.71 -31.49 -15.02
N ALA A 145 -27.27 -30.48 -14.26
CA ALA A 145 -27.28 -30.52 -12.81
C ALA A 145 -28.70 -30.68 -12.24
N VAL A 146 -29.68 -29.94 -12.77
CA VAL A 146 -31.10 -30.08 -12.38
C VAL A 146 -31.65 -31.46 -12.75
N GLY A 147 -31.28 -32.02 -13.91
CA GLY A 147 -31.74 -33.32 -14.36
C GLY A 147 -31.13 -34.51 -13.59
N GLU A 148 -29.89 -34.35 -13.10
CA GLU A 148 -29.14 -35.42 -12.43
C GLU A 148 -29.30 -35.37 -10.90
N PHE A 149 -29.37 -34.18 -10.30
CA PHE A 149 -29.46 -33.99 -8.84
C PHE A 149 -30.81 -33.43 -8.36
N GLY A 150 -31.74 -33.10 -9.25
CA GLY A 150 -33.02 -32.48 -8.91
C GLY A 150 -32.92 -30.97 -8.63
N SER A 151 -34.04 -30.24 -8.79
CA SER A 151 -34.07 -28.79 -8.60
C SER A 151 -33.87 -28.35 -7.16
N ASP A 152 -34.27 -29.16 -6.18
CA ASP A 152 -34.30 -28.79 -4.76
C ASP A 152 -33.01 -29.11 -3.97
N THR A 153 -32.01 -29.70 -4.61
CA THR A 153 -30.79 -30.11 -3.90
C THR A 153 -29.76 -28.98 -3.77
N PRO A 154 -29.05 -28.89 -2.62
CA PRO A 154 -27.98 -27.91 -2.41
C PRO A 154 -26.85 -28.02 -3.45
N VAL A 155 -26.61 -29.22 -3.98
CA VAL A 155 -25.57 -29.49 -4.99
C VAL A 155 -25.89 -28.77 -6.31
N THR A 156 -27.14 -28.81 -6.76
CA THR A 156 -27.60 -28.08 -7.95
C THR A 156 -27.37 -26.58 -7.78
N ALA A 157 -27.73 -26.03 -6.61
CA ALA A 157 -27.52 -24.62 -6.28
C ALA A 157 -26.03 -24.24 -6.26
N PHE A 158 -25.18 -25.10 -5.69
CA PHE A 158 -23.73 -24.91 -5.67
C PHE A 158 -23.11 -24.91 -7.07
N ILE A 159 -23.53 -25.81 -7.95
CA ILE A 159 -23.05 -25.86 -9.34
C ILE A 159 -23.48 -24.61 -10.11
N ILE A 160 -24.72 -24.15 -9.91
CA ILE A 160 -25.19 -22.88 -10.48
C ILE A 160 -24.30 -21.72 -9.99
N GLY A 161 -24.02 -21.69 -8.68
CA GLY A 161 -23.09 -20.74 -8.06
C GLY A 161 -21.70 -20.72 -8.69
N LEU A 162 -21.08 -21.90 -8.86
CA LEU A 162 -19.77 -22.05 -9.48
C LEU A 162 -19.73 -21.43 -10.88
N THR A 163 -20.76 -21.68 -11.71
CA THR A 163 -20.82 -21.12 -13.06
C THR A 163 -21.00 -19.61 -13.08
N LEU A 164 -21.76 -19.05 -12.13
CA LEU A 164 -21.98 -17.60 -12.01
C LEU A 164 -20.73 -16.87 -11.52
N GLY A 165 -19.93 -17.49 -10.66
CA GLY A 165 -18.68 -16.90 -10.14
C GLY A 165 -17.66 -16.58 -11.22
N LEU A 166 -17.51 -17.46 -12.23
CA LEU A 166 -16.59 -17.23 -13.36
C LEU A 166 -16.98 -16.01 -14.21
N VAL A 167 -18.28 -15.77 -14.38
CA VAL A 167 -18.80 -14.63 -15.17
C VAL A 167 -18.60 -13.31 -14.44
N TRP A 168 -18.45 -13.36 -13.11
CA TRP A 168 -18.35 -12.17 -12.26
C TRP A 168 -16.96 -11.53 -12.24
N VAL A 169 -15.92 -12.29 -12.57
CA VAL A 169 -14.51 -11.84 -12.44
C VAL A 169 -14.18 -10.61 -13.31
N PRO A 170 -14.57 -10.54 -14.61
CA PRO A 170 -14.24 -9.39 -15.45
C PRO A 170 -14.84 -8.07 -14.95
N CYS A 171 -15.99 -8.14 -14.29
CA CYS A 171 -16.68 -6.96 -13.74
C CYS A 171 -16.02 -6.41 -12.47
N ALA A 172 -15.32 -7.25 -11.71
CA ALA A 172 -14.64 -6.85 -10.50
C ALA A 172 -13.22 -6.28 -10.75
N GLY A 173 -12.78 -6.20 -12.01
CA GLY A 173 -11.39 -5.89 -12.41
C GLY A 173 -10.73 -4.71 -11.70
N PRO A 174 -11.32 -3.51 -11.68
CA PRO A 174 -10.71 -2.35 -11.01
C PRO A 174 -10.53 -2.53 -9.49
N ALA A 175 -11.54 -3.09 -8.81
CA ALA A 175 -11.48 -3.35 -7.37
C ALA A 175 -10.53 -4.52 -7.04
N LEU A 176 -10.48 -5.54 -7.90
CA LEU A 176 -9.53 -6.65 -7.81
C LEU A 176 -8.10 -6.18 -8.03
N GLY A 177 -7.86 -5.15 -8.86
CA GLY A 177 -6.54 -4.54 -9.03
C GLY A 177 -5.98 -4.02 -7.70
N PHE A 178 -6.79 -3.29 -6.93
CA PHE A 178 -6.44 -2.84 -5.58
C PHE A 178 -6.24 -4.01 -4.60
N ALA A 179 -7.06 -5.05 -4.69
CA ALA A 179 -6.85 -6.24 -3.87
C ALA A 179 -5.51 -6.94 -4.21
N PHE A 180 -5.15 -7.02 -5.49
CA PHE A 180 -3.90 -7.63 -5.94
C PHE A 180 -2.67 -6.82 -5.54
N THR A 181 -2.73 -5.49 -5.53
CA THR A 181 -1.60 -4.67 -5.04
C THR A 181 -1.34 -4.94 -3.57
N LEU A 182 -2.38 -4.99 -2.74
CA LEU A 182 -2.25 -5.30 -1.31
C LEU A 182 -1.78 -6.72 -1.03
N VAL A 183 -2.13 -7.68 -1.89
CA VAL A 183 -1.81 -9.10 -1.71
C VAL A 183 -0.46 -9.47 -2.34
N ARG A 184 0.15 -8.57 -3.14
CA ARG A 184 1.39 -8.83 -3.90
C ARG A 184 2.55 -9.29 -3.04
N GLU A 185 2.65 -8.77 -1.82
CA GLU A 185 3.77 -9.04 -0.90
C GLU A 185 3.54 -10.24 0.02
N GLU A 186 2.34 -10.83 0.00
CA GLU A 186 1.96 -11.92 0.90
C GLU A 186 2.32 -13.30 0.34
N PRO A 187 2.77 -14.26 1.18
CA PRO A 187 3.02 -15.63 0.75
C PRO A 187 1.74 -16.33 0.30
N GLY A 188 1.84 -17.24 -0.69
CA GLY A 188 0.69 -17.77 -1.44
C GLY A 188 -0.51 -18.26 -0.62
N LEU A 189 -0.30 -18.89 0.54
CA LEU A 189 -1.41 -19.32 1.41
C LEU A 189 -2.13 -18.15 2.09
N ARG A 190 -1.39 -17.12 2.51
CA ARG A 190 -1.96 -15.88 3.05
C ARG A 190 -2.63 -15.05 1.96
N ALA A 191 -2.05 -15.03 0.75
CA ALA A 191 -2.66 -14.39 -0.40
C ALA A 191 -4.03 -15.00 -0.75
N ALA A 192 -4.12 -16.34 -0.77
CA ALA A 192 -5.39 -17.03 -0.98
C ALA A 192 -6.41 -16.72 0.15
N ALA A 193 -5.98 -16.70 1.40
CA ALA A 193 -6.84 -16.35 2.53
C ALA A 193 -7.32 -14.88 2.48
N ALA A 194 -6.46 -13.96 2.05
CA ALA A 194 -6.77 -12.55 1.89
C ALA A 194 -7.82 -12.33 0.79
N LEU A 195 -7.66 -12.99 -0.36
CA LEU A 195 -8.66 -13.01 -1.43
C LEU A 195 -9.97 -13.70 -1.01
N ALA A 196 -9.91 -14.70 -0.13
CA ALA A 196 -11.10 -15.29 0.46
C ALA A 196 -11.87 -14.30 1.34
N SER A 197 -11.16 -13.45 2.11
CA SER A 197 -11.78 -12.37 2.88
C SER A 197 -12.49 -11.35 1.99
N TYR A 198 -11.86 -10.96 0.88
CA TYR A 198 -12.51 -10.14 -0.14
C TYR A 198 -13.77 -10.82 -0.70
N GLY A 199 -13.68 -12.11 -1.04
CA GLY A 199 -14.81 -12.91 -1.51
C GLY A 199 -15.96 -12.97 -0.50
N LEU A 200 -15.66 -13.15 0.79
CA LEU A 200 -16.65 -13.12 1.88
C LEU A 200 -17.34 -11.75 1.99
N GLY A 201 -16.59 -10.66 1.82
CA GLY A 201 -17.12 -9.30 1.76
C GLY A 201 -18.16 -9.13 0.65
N THR A 202 -17.87 -9.64 -0.56
CA THR A 202 -18.82 -9.60 -1.70
C THR A 202 -20.04 -10.50 -1.50
N ALA A 203 -19.85 -11.63 -0.82
CA ALA A 203 -20.89 -12.63 -0.59
C ALA A 203 -21.98 -12.14 0.36
N LEU A 204 -21.64 -11.31 1.35
CA LEU A 204 -22.57 -10.86 2.38
C LEU A 204 -23.73 -10.01 1.82
N PRO A 205 -23.50 -8.94 1.02
CA PRO A 205 -24.59 -8.19 0.39
C PRO A 205 -25.44 -9.05 -0.57
N LEU A 206 -24.82 -9.97 -1.31
CA LEU A 206 -25.54 -10.88 -2.21
C LEU A 206 -26.45 -11.84 -1.44
N LEU A 207 -26.01 -12.27 -0.26
CA LEU A 207 -26.80 -13.13 0.64
C LEU A 207 -28.00 -12.37 1.18
N LEU A 208 -27.82 -11.11 1.61
CA LEU A 208 -28.91 -10.23 2.03
C LEU A 208 -29.94 -10.03 0.91
N VAL A 209 -29.49 -9.78 -0.32
CA VAL A 209 -30.36 -9.62 -1.48
C VAL A 209 -31.06 -10.93 -1.85
N GLY A 210 -30.37 -12.07 -1.75
CA GLY A 210 -30.92 -13.40 -2.02
C GLY A 210 -32.07 -13.76 -1.08
N TYR A 211 -31.86 -13.62 0.23
CA TYR A 211 -32.91 -13.86 1.24
C TYR A 211 -34.02 -12.79 1.19
N GLY A 212 -33.67 -11.52 0.97
CA GLY A 212 -34.63 -10.43 0.80
C GLY A 212 -35.52 -10.60 -0.44
N GLY A 213 -34.97 -11.13 -1.54
CA GLY A 213 -35.69 -11.43 -2.77
C GLY A 213 -36.74 -12.53 -2.61
N GLN A 214 -36.47 -13.54 -1.78
CA GLN A 214 -37.44 -14.59 -1.42
C GLN A 214 -38.62 -14.04 -0.59
N ALA A 215 -38.40 -12.99 0.20
CA ALA A 215 -39.46 -12.28 0.93
C ALA A 215 -40.24 -11.30 0.04
N ALA A 216 -39.60 -10.73 -0.98
CA ALA A 216 -40.14 -9.67 -1.85
C ALA A 216 -40.63 -10.14 -3.23
N VAL A 217 -41.01 -11.41 -3.38
CA VAL A 217 -41.38 -12.06 -4.67
C VAL A 217 -42.50 -11.34 -5.42
N HIS A 218 -43.43 -10.68 -4.72
CA HIS A 218 -44.52 -9.92 -5.35
C HIS A 218 -44.06 -8.62 -6.04
N SER A 219 -43.00 -7.98 -5.54
CA SER A 219 -42.48 -6.71 -6.07
C SER A 219 -41.59 -6.91 -7.30
N VAL A 220 -40.94 -8.06 -7.41
CA VAL A 220 -40.01 -8.39 -8.53
C VAL A 220 -40.76 -8.61 -9.85
N ARG A 221 -42.01 -9.13 -9.82
CA ARG A 221 -42.84 -9.25 -11.04
C ARG A 221 -43.21 -7.90 -11.66
N ALA A 222 -43.34 -6.85 -10.85
CA ALA A 222 -43.56 -5.49 -11.37
C ALA A 222 -42.31 -4.93 -12.08
N LEU A 223 -41.11 -5.33 -11.63
CA LEU A 223 -39.83 -4.96 -12.24
C LEU A 223 -39.61 -5.62 -13.62
N ALA A 224 -40.20 -6.80 -13.84
CA ALA A 224 -40.13 -7.51 -15.13
C ALA A 224 -40.69 -6.67 -16.31
N LYS A 225 -41.66 -5.79 -16.04
CA LYS A 225 -42.26 -4.87 -17.03
C LYS A 225 -41.26 -3.83 -17.54
N TYR A 226 -40.24 -3.49 -16.75
CA TYR A 226 -39.22 -2.50 -17.09
C TYR A 226 -37.91 -3.12 -17.56
N THR A 227 -37.86 -4.43 -17.82
CA THR A 227 -36.65 -5.16 -18.23
C THR A 227 -35.93 -4.53 -19.43
N GLY A 228 -36.67 -4.01 -20.42
CA GLY A 228 -36.08 -3.29 -21.55
C GLY A 228 -35.39 -1.98 -21.15
N LEU A 229 -36.05 -1.18 -20.31
CA LEU A 229 -35.54 0.12 -19.84
C LEU A 229 -34.37 -0.07 -18.85
N VAL A 230 -34.45 -1.08 -17.98
CA VAL A 230 -33.37 -1.47 -17.07
C VAL A 230 -32.12 -1.91 -17.86
N LYS A 231 -32.28 -2.67 -18.94
CA LYS A 231 -31.16 -3.05 -19.82
C LYS A 231 -30.51 -1.85 -20.50
N GLN A 232 -31.30 -0.89 -20.97
CA GLN A 232 -30.78 0.32 -21.61
C GLN A 232 -30.04 1.23 -20.63
N ILE A 233 -30.59 1.44 -19.42
CA ILE A 233 -29.93 2.21 -18.35
C ILE A 233 -28.63 1.52 -17.93
N ALA A 234 -28.66 0.20 -17.73
CA ALA A 234 -27.47 -0.59 -17.41
C ALA A 234 -26.38 -0.47 -18.48
N GLY A 235 -26.75 -0.57 -19.76
CA GLY A 235 -25.83 -0.40 -20.88
C GLY A 235 -25.22 1.00 -20.94
N GLY A 236 -26.02 2.05 -20.71
CA GLY A 236 -25.54 3.43 -20.64
C GLY A 236 -24.57 3.66 -19.46
N LEU A 237 -24.88 3.09 -18.29
CA LEU A 237 -24.03 3.16 -17.10
C LEU A 237 -22.68 2.46 -17.33
N LEU A 238 -22.67 1.31 -18.01
CA LEU A 238 -21.45 0.59 -18.38
C LEU A 238 -20.56 1.41 -19.33
N ILE A 239 -21.16 2.07 -20.33
CA ILE A 239 -20.44 2.95 -21.25
C ILE A 239 -19.82 4.13 -20.48
N LEU A 240 -20.61 4.81 -19.64
CA LEU A 240 -20.14 5.94 -18.83
C LEU A 240 -19.00 5.53 -17.89
N THR A 241 -19.13 4.36 -17.24
CA THR A 241 -18.08 3.84 -16.35
C THR A 241 -16.81 3.52 -17.13
N SER A 242 -16.94 2.87 -18.29
CA SER A 242 -15.79 2.54 -19.13
C SER A 242 -15.04 3.78 -19.62
N LEU A 243 -15.77 4.84 -20.00
CA LEU A 243 -15.17 6.11 -20.38
C LEU A 243 -14.51 6.82 -19.19
N GLY A 244 -15.14 6.78 -18.01
CA GLY A 244 -14.60 7.35 -16.77
C GLY A 244 -13.34 6.62 -16.26
N LEU A 245 -13.25 5.30 -16.49
CA LEU A 245 -12.03 4.53 -16.19
C LEU A 245 -10.90 4.90 -17.15
N GLN A 246 -11.19 5.08 -18.45
CA GLN A 246 -10.20 5.48 -19.45
C GLN A 246 -9.65 6.89 -19.20
N SER A 247 -10.52 7.84 -18.85
CA SER A 247 -10.10 9.20 -18.54
C SER A 247 -9.36 9.33 -17.20
N ARG A 248 -9.11 8.20 -16.51
CA ARG A 248 -8.58 8.16 -15.14
C ARG A 248 -9.36 9.07 -14.20
N PHE A 249 -10.64 9.33 -14.49
CA PHE A 249 -11.46 10.25 -13.70
C PHE A 249 -11.63 9.75 -12.27
N PHE A 250 -11.77 8.44 -12.08
CA PHE A 250 -11.80 7.84 -10.74
C PHE A 250 -10.47 8.00 -10.00
N GLU A 251 -9.33 7.80 -10.69
CA GLU A 251 -8.00 8.03 -10.10
C GLU A 251 -7.83 9.51 -9.72
N GLN A 252 -8.19 10.43 -10.61
CA GLN A 252 -8.14 11.88 -10.36
C GLN A 252 -9.10 12.34 -9.27
N ALA A 253 -10.31 11.77 -9.20
CA ALA A 253 -11.27 12.08 -8.15
C ALA A 253 -10.80 11.55 -6.78
N GLN A 254 -10.17 10.38 -6.76
CA GLN A 254 -9.55 9.83 -5.55
C GLN A 254 -8.34 10.68 -5.11
N ILE A 255 -7.50 11.14 -6.05
CA ILE A 255 -6.40 12.08 -5.79
C ILE A 255 -6.94 13.40 -5.25
N TRP A 256 -7.93 13.99 -5.91
CA TRP A 256 -8.57 15.22 -5.47
C TRP A 256 -9.16 15.07 -4.07
N LEU A 257 -9.79 13.91 -3.78
CA LEU A 257 -10.29 13.60 -2.45
C LEU A 257 -9.14 13.52 -1.44
N LEU A 258 -8.03 12.86 -1.77
CA LEU A 258 -6.85 12.73 -0.90
C LEU A 258 -6.11 14.06 -0.70
N GLU A 259 -6.07 14.93 -1.70
CA GLU A 259 -5.45 16.26 -1.63
C GLU A 259 -6.32 17.27 -0.86
N ASN A 260 -7.65 17.14 -0.95
CA ASN A 260 -8.60 18.11 -0.39
C ASN A 260 -9.30 17.60 0.90
N THR A 261 -8.99 16.39 1.35
CA THR A 261 -9.46 15.83 2.62
C THR A 261 -8.31 15.09 3.31
N ASN A 262 -8.22 15.15 4.65
CA ASN A 262 -7.21 14.43 5.45
C ASN A 262 -7.33 12.88 5.37
N PHE A 263 -7.94 12.28 4.34
CA PHE A 263 -8.22 10.85 4.30
C PHE A 263 -6.96 9.96 4.31
N GLY A 264 -5.84 10.43 3.74
CA GLY A 264 -4.55 9.70 3.82
C GLY A 264 -4.00 9.64 5.24
N ASP A 265 -4.15 10.73 5.98
CA ASP A 265 -3.79 10.89 7.38
C ASP A 265 -4.87 10.33 8.33
N LEU A 266 -6.11 10.15 7.86
CA LEU A 266 -7.19 9.49 8.59
C LEU A 266 -6.94 7.98 8.68
N GLY A 267 -6.42 7.34 7.63
CA GLY A 267 -6.05 5.93 7.66
C GLY A 267 -4.99 5.64 8.71
N THR A 268 -3.90 6.42 8.72
CA THR A 268 -2.83 6.32 9.73
C THR A 268 -3.29 6.76 11.10
N ARG A 269 -4.09 7.81 11.26
CA ARG A 269 -4.65 8.22 12.57
C ARG A 269 -5.68 7.26 13.13
N ILE A 270 -6.47 6.60 12.27
CA ILE A 270 -7.40 5.55 12.68
C ILE A 270 -6.60 4.30 13.04
N GLU A 271 -5.55 3.95 12.29
CA GLU A 271 -4.69 2.79 12.58
C GLU A 271 -3.88 3.03 13.88
N GLU A 272 -3.22 4.18 14.04
CA GLU A 272 -2.58 4.62 15.29
C GLU A 272 -3.58 4.61 16.44
N ARG A 273 -4.74 5.27 16.32
CA ARG A 273 -5.73 5.28 17.41
C ARG A 273 -6.40 3.95 17.66
N LEU A 274 -6.59 3.06 16.68
CA LEU A 274 -7.18 1.74 16.93
C LEU A 274 -6.17 0.81 17.57
N PHE A 275 -4.91 0.78 17.10
CA PHE A 275 -3.91 -0.12 17.68
C PHE A 275 -3.36 0.39 19.00
N GLU A 276 -3.13 1.68 19.12
CA GLU A 276 -2.73 2.31 20.38
C GLU A 276 -3.87 2.18 21.38
N ARG A 277 -5.14 2.40 21.00
CA ARG A 277 -6.28 2.21 21.92
C ARG A 277 -6.59 0.76 22.23
N ASP A 278 -6.55 -0.18 21.27
CA ASP A 278 -6.79 -1.60 21.57
C ASP A 278 -5.66 -2.19 22.45
N MET A 279 -4.42 -1.69 22.29
CA MET A 279 -3.31 -2.07 23.16
C MET A 279 -3.39 -1.34 24.52
N TYR A 280 -3.73 -0.05 24.55
CA TYR A 280 -3.86 0.74 25.78
C TYR A 280 -5.08 0.33 26.62
N ASP A 281 -6.21 -0.02 26.00
CA ASP A 281 -7.39 -0.58 26.66
C ASP A 281 -7.08 -1.99 27.20
N ALA A 282 -6.29 -2.80 26.49
CA ALA A 282 -5.80 -4.08 27.00
C ALA A 282 -4.79 -3.92 28.16
N ILE A 283 -3.95 -2.89 28.09
CA ILE A 283 -3.07 -2.46 29.18
C ILE A 283 -3.90 -1.97 30.37
N GLU A 284 -4.97 -1.20 30.16
CA GLU A 284 -5.83 -0.65 31.22
C GLU A 284 -6.70 -1.73 31.89
N GLU A 285 -7.19 -2.72 31.12
CA GLU A 285 -7.85 -3.92 31.67
C GLU A 285 -6.90 -4.79 32.52
N GLU A 286 -5.62 -4.93 32.14
CA GLU A 286 -4.64 -5.67 32.97
C GLU A 286 -4.06 -4.83 34.12
N MET A 287 -3.93 -3.51 33.97
CA MET A 287 -3.43 -2.59 35.00
C MET A 287 -4.47 -2.31 36.10
N GLY A 288 -5.77 -2.48 35.81
CA GLY A 288 -6.87 -2.30 36.77
C GLY A 288 -6.80 -3.24 37.97
N ASP A 289 -6.10 -4.38 37.87
CA ASP A 289 -6.02 -5.41 38.91
C ASP A 289 -4.66 -5.48 39.65
N ASN A 290 -3.63 -4.72 39.25
CA ASN A 290 -2.27 -4.80 39.81
C ASN A 290 -1.58 -3.44 40.01
N ALA A 291 -2.27 -2.46 40.61
CA ALA A 291 -1.70 -1.14 40.90
C ALA A 291 -0.54 -1.12 41.93
N ASP A 292 -0.21 -2.25 42.58
CA ASP A 292 0.83 -2.33 43.62
C ASP A 292 2.18 -2.88 43.14
N THR A 293 2.32 -3.28 41.87
CA THR A 293 3.64 -3.57 41.27
C THR A 293 3.64 -3.10 39.83
N MET A 294 4.49 -2.12 39.49
CA MET A 294 4.69 -1.60 38.14
C MET A 294 5.31 -2.68 37.24
N LYS A 295 4.50 -3.66 36.83
CA LYS A 295 4.89 -4.75 35.92
C LYS A 295 4.31 -4.47 34.54
N LEU A 296 5.17 -4.45 33.54
CA LEU A 296 4.74 -4.31 32.15
C LEU A 296 3.92 -5.56 31.72
N PRO A 297 2.89 -5.45 30.88
CA PRO A 297 2.14 -6.62 30.44
C PRO A 297 2.96 -7.51 29.50
N LYS A 298 2.57 -8.79 29.38
CA LYS A 298 3.18 -9.75 28.44
C LYS A 298 2.38 -9.74 27.13
N LEU A 299 2.86 -9.02 26.12
CA LEU A 299 2.13 -8.84 24.86
C LEU A 299 2.13 -10.11 24.01
N THR A 300 3.34 -10.56 23.63
CA THR A 300 3.51 -11.76 22.80
C THR A 300 4.91 -12.32 22.94
N ARG A 301 5.12 -13.55 22.49
CA ARG A 301 6.46 -14.12 22.44
C ARG A 301 7.23 -13.53 21.27
N ALA A 302 8.44 -13.04 21.53
CA ALA A 302 9.28 -12.48 20.49
C ALA A 302 9.66 -13.55 19.45
N PRO A 303 9.51 -13.26 18.15
CA PRO A 303 9.95 -14.17 17.10
C PRO A 303 11.49 -14.23 17.04
N GLU A 304 12.02 -15.33 16.52
CA GLU A 304 13.47 -15.47 16.35
C GLU A 304 13.97 -14.57 15.21
N PHE A 305 15.22 -14.11 15.32
CA PHE A 305 15.89 -13.38 14.24
C PHE A 305 16.06 -14.27 13.02
N ALA A 306 15.75 -13.73 11.85
CA ALA A 306 15.77 -14.46 10.59
C ALA A 306 16.59 -13.68 9.55
N GLY A 307 17.63 -14.31 9.02
CA GLY A 307 18.39 -13.77 7.90
C GLY A 307 19.18 -12.49 8.18
N LEU A 308 19.50 -12.21 9.45
CA LEU A 308 20.33 -11.07 9.82
C LEU A 308 21.78 -11.26 9.36
N GLY A 309 22.31 -10.28 8.64
CA GLY A 309 23.69 -10.21 8.20
C GLY A 309 23.88 -9.24 7.02
N PRO A 310 25.07 -8.65 6.87
CA PRO A 310 26.22 -8.77 7.76
C PRO A 310 26.03 -8.07 9.12
N TRP A 311 26.90 -8.42 10.08
CA TRP A 311 26.87 -7.92 11.45
C TRP A 311 28.03 -6.97 11.69
N HIS A 312 27.77 -5.91 12.45
CA HIS A 312 28.72 -4.87 12.83
C HIS A 312 28.74 -4.75 14.35
N ASN A 313 29.89 -4.37 14.92
CA ASN A 313 30.12 -4.22 16.37
C ASN A 313 29.92 -5.49 17.23
N ALA A 314 29.53 -6.63 16.65
CA ALA A 314 29.37 -7.90 17.35
C ALA A 314 29.42 -9.10 16.39
N ASP A 315 29.71 -10.28 16.94
CA ASP A 315 29.50 -11.55 16.25
C ASP A 315 27.99 -11.89 16.18
N PRO A 316 27.53 -12.65 15.16
CA PRO A 316 26.13 -13.03 15.04
C PRO A 316 25.60 -13.79 16.26
N PHE A 317 24.42 -13.39 16.75
CA PHE A 317 23.71 -14.08 17.83
C PHE A 317 22.23 -14.27 17.51
N THR A 318 21.60 -15.21 18.23
CA THR A 318 20.16 -15.50 18.13
C THR A 318 19.43 -15.01 19.37
N LEU A 319 18.15 -14.70 19.24
CA LEU A 319 17.33 -14.32 20.38
C LEU A 319 17.27 -15.45 21.42
N ALA A 320 17.23 -16.72 20.98
CA ALA A 320 17.30 -17.87 21.89
C ALA A 320 18.57 -17.88 22.76
N SER A 321 19.71 -17.38 22.26
CA SER A 321 20.96 -17.29 23.03
C SER A 321 20.95 -16.18 24.08
N LEU A 322 20.03 -15.23 23.97
CA LEU A 322 19.88 -14.08 24.87
C LEU A 322 18.90 -14.34 26.03
N LYS A 323 18.40 -15.58 26.18
CA LYS A 323 17.54 -15.94 27.32
C LYS A 323 18.21 -15.59 28.65
N GLY A 324 17.43 -15.01 29.56
CA GLY A 324 17.94 -14.51 30.84
C GLY A 324 18.45 -13.07 30.81
N LYS A 325 18.33 -12.37 29.67
CA LYS A 325 18.68 -10.96 29.47
C LYS A 325 17.48 -10.17 28.94
N VAL A 326 17.45 -8.87 29.26
CA VAL A 326 16.55 -7.90 28.64
C VAL A 326 17.13 -7.50 27.29
N VAL A 327 16.32 -7.53 26.23
CA VAL A 327 16.76 -7.23 24.86
C VAL A 327 15.95 -6.09 24.28
N LEU A 328 16.62 -5.02 23.84
CA LEU A 328 16.01 -3.95 23.06
C LEU A 328 16.36 -4.16 21.58
N VAL A 329 15.33 -4.34 20.76
CA VAL A 329 15.45 -4.37 19.30
C VAL A 329 15.03 -3.01 18.74
N ASP A 330 15.92 -2.35 18.02
CA ASP A 330 15.69 -1.05 17.38
C ASP A 330 15.76 -1.22 15.85
N PHE A 331 14.63 -1.08 15.16
CA PHE A 331 14.57 -1.06 13.70
C PHE A 331 14.86 0.36 13.20
N TRP A 332 15.88 0.48 12.35
CA TRP A 332 16.32 1.77 11.84
C TRP A 332 16.85 1.64 10.41
N THR A 333 16.99 2.78 9.74
CA THR A 333 17.75 2.92 8.50
C THR A 333 18.51 4.24 8.53
N TYR A 334 19.70 4.31 7.92
CA TYR A 334 20.59 5.45 8.14
C TYR A 334 20.21 6.71 7.36
N SER A 335 19.41 6.63 6.29
CA SER A 335 18.94 7.83 5.58
C SER A 335 17.63 8.41 6.12
N CYS A 336 17.00 7.77 7.12
CA CYS A 336 15.76 8.24 7.73
C CYS A 336 16.03 9.29 8.82
N ILE A 337 15.44 10.49 8.68
CA ILE A 337 15.64 11.59 9.65
C ILE A 337 15.14 11.25 11.05
N ASN A 338 13.99 10.58 11.14
CA ASN A 338 13.39 10.19 12.42
C ASN A 338 14.29 9.18 13.13
N CYS A 339 14.89 8.24 12.38
CA CYS A 339 15.91 7.34 12.90
C CYS A 339 17.13 8.13 13.40
N ILE A 340 17.71 9.00 12.58
CA ILE A 340 18.91 9.79 12.93
C ILE A 340 18.69 10.59 14.22
N ARG A 341 17.51 11.21 14.40
CA ARG A 341 17.16 11.95 15.63
C ARG A 341 17.01 11.05 16.85
N THR A 342 16.64 9.78 16.63
CA THR A 342 16.47 8.76 17.66
C THR A 342 17.79 8.10 18.07
N LEU A 343 18.77 8.00 17.15
CA LEU A 343 20.06 7.32 17.38
C LEU A 343 20.80 7.76 18.67
N PRO A 344 20.88 9.06 19.03
CA PRO A 344 21.53 9.48 20.27
C PRO A 344 20.89 8.90 21.53
N TYR A 345 19.56 8.74 21.56
CA TYR A 345 18.84 8.14 22.70
C TYR A 345 19.10 6.64 22.80
N ILE A 346 19.13 5.94 21.65
CA ILE A 346 19.44 4.51 21.59
C ILE A 346 20.87 4.23 22.05
N GLN A 347 21.82 5.05 21.60
CA GLN A 347 23.19 5.01 22.08
C GLN A 347 23.26 5.32 23.59
N GLY A 348 22.46 6.26 24.08
CA GLY A 348 22.32 6.56 25.52
C GLY A 348 21.85 5.36 26.35
N TYR A 349 20.84 4.61 25.88
CA TYR A 349 20.41 3.38 26.56
C TYR A 349 21.52 2.33 26.59
N TRP A 350 22.23 2.16 25.47
CA TRP A 350 23.37 1.26 25.42
C TRP A 350 24.44 1.64 26.44
N ASP A 351 24.83 2.91 26.48
CA ASP A 351 25.85 3.40 27.41
C ASP A 351 25.44 3.25 28.87
N LYS A 352 24.15 3.43 29.19
CA LYS A 352 23.61 3.29 30.55
C LYS A 352 23.55 1.84 31.03
N PHE A 353 23.15 0.90 30.16
CA PHE A 353 22.77 -0.45 30.60
C PHE A 353 23.72 -1.57 30.16
N LYS A 354 24.64 -1.35 29.21
CA LYS A 354 25.54 -2.41 28.70
C LYS A 354 26.41 -3.08 29.77
N ASP A 355 26.81 -2.34 30.81
CA ASP A 355 27.69 -2.85 31.88
C ASP A 355 26.96 -3.77 32.89
N THR A 356 25.65 -3.97 32.74
CA THR A 356 24.86 -4.85 33.62
C THR A 356 25.02 -6.34 33.29
N ASP A 357 25.66 -6.70 32.17
CA ASP A 357 25.71 -8.04 31.54
C ASP A 357 24.34 -8.66 31.17
N LYS A 358 23.26 -8.06 31.64
CA LYS A 358 21.87 -8.49 31.58
C LYS A 358 21.03 -7.71 30.58
N PHE A 359 21.62 -6.71 29.92
CA PHE A 359 21.01 -5.95 28.85
C PHE A 359 21.73 -6.20 27.52
N VAL A 360 20.97 -6.32 26.44
CA VAL A 360 21.50 -6.36 25.06
C VAL A 360 20.66 -5.43 24.20
N LEU A 361 21.33 -4.60 23.40
CA LEU A 361 20.70 -3.78 22.37
C LEU A 361 21.13 -4.31 21.01
N ILE A 362 20.18 -4.45 20.09
CA ILE A 362 20.46 -4.75 18.68
C ILE A 362 19.77 -3.71 17.79
N GLY A 363 20.58 -3.00 17.00
CA GLY A 363 20.09 -2.18 15.90
C GLY A 363 19.88 -3.04 14.67
N VAL A 364 18.62 -3.36 14.34
CA VAL A 364 18.27 -4.05 13.10
C VAL A 364 18.17 -3.00 11.99
N HIS A 365 19.20 -2.93 11.16
CA HIS A 365 19.24 -2.05 10.00
C HIS A 365 18.41 -2.67 8.87
N ALA A 366 17.19 -2.18 8.68
CA ALA A 366 16.29 -2.60 7.60
C ALA A 366 16.30 -1.51 6.51
N PRO A 367 16.90 -1.77 5.33
CA PRO A 367 17.14 -0.73 4.32
C PRO A 367 15.84 -0.29 3.65
N GLU A 368 15.55 1.00 3.64
CA GLU A 368 14.46 1.60 2.87
C GLU A 368 14.79 1.67 1.37
N PHE A 369 16.06 1.92 1.04
CA PHE A 369 16.54 2.03 -0.34
C PHE A 369 17.60 0.98 -0.68
N VAL A 370 17.76 0.68 -1.98
CA VAL A 370 18.73 -0.32 -2.47
C VAL A 370 20.17 -0.01 -2.02
N PHE A 371 20.57 1.26 -2.02
CA PHE A 371 21.94 1.66 -1.64
C PHE A 371 22.24 1.41 -0.16
N GLU A 372 21.22 1.32 0.69
CA GLU A 372 21.35 1.05 2.12
C GLU A 372 21.63 -0.44 2.41
N LYS A 373 21.52 -1.32 1.40
CA LYS A 373 21.94 -2.72 1.50
C LYS A 373 23.45 -2.91 1.54
N SER A 374 24.20 -1.90 1.08
CA SER A 374 25.66 -1.94 1.01
C SER A 374 26.26 -1.97 2.42
N GLU A 375 26.99 -3.04 2.74
CA GLU A 375 27.70 -3.20 4.02
C GLU A 375 28.63 -2.02 4.31
N LYS A 376 29.34 -1.54 3.28
CA LYS A 376 30.23 -0.39 3.41
C LYS A 376 29.46 0.87 3.83
N ASN A 377 28.33 1.15 3.18
CA ASN A 377 27.57 2.37 3.47
C ASN A 377 27.00 2.34 4.90
N VAL A 378 26.54 1.17 5.35
CA VAL A 378 26.08 0.95 6.72
C VAL A 378 27.23 1.14 7.71
N ALA A 379 28.42 0.58 7.44
CA ALA A 379 29.60 0.77 8.28
C ALA A 379 30.02 2.25 8.37
N ASP A 380 30.05 2.97 7.25
CA ASP A 380 30.36 4.40 7.20
C ASP A 380 29.33 5.22 8.02
N ALA A 381 28.05 4.85 7.97
CA ALA A 381 27.00 5.48 8.76
C ALA A 381 27.13 5.19 10.26
N ILE A 382 27.45 3.94 10.64
CA ILE A 382 27.72 3.54 12.03
C ILE A 382 28.85 4.40 12.62
N GLU A 383 29.94 4.60 11.86
CA GLU A 383 31.05 5.46 12.28
C GLU A 383 30.62 6.93 12.38
N ARG A 384 29.92 7.46 11.37
CA ARG A 384 29.44 8.85 11.32
C ARG A 384 28.55 9.21 12.51
N HIS A 385 27.67 8.29 12.91
CA HIS A 385 26.76 8.46 14.04
C HIS A 385 27.31 7.93 15.37
N LYS A 386 28.56 7.42 15.38
CA LYS A 386 29.26 6.92 16.58
C LYS A 386 28.50 5.81 17.31
N LEU A 387 27.87 4.91 16.56
CA LEU A 387 27.10 3.81 17.13
C LEU A 387 28.04 2.70 17.58
N THR A 388 27.91 2.26 18.83
CA THR A 388 28.79 1.25 19.44
C THR A 388 28.06 -0.04 19.82
N TYR A 389 26.74 -0.05 19.77
CA TYR A 389 25.93 -1.25 20.00
C TYR A 389 25.98 -2.19 18.78
N PRO A 390 25.67 -3.49 18.98
CA PRO A 390 25.52 -4.46 17.90
C PRO A 390 24.52 -3.99 16.82
N VAL A 391 24.95 -4.00 15.55
CA VAL A 391 24.08 -3.68 14.41
C VAL A 391 24.06 -4.86 13.45
N ALA A 392 22.88 -5.25 12.99
CA ALA A 392 22.72 -6.33 12.02
C ALA A 392 21.84 -5.88 10.86
N GLN A 393 22.28 -6.16 9.63
CA GLN A 393 21.51 -5.81 8.44
C GLN A 393 20.40 -6.85 8.16
N ASP A 394 19.20 -6.37 7.87
CA ASP A 394 18.06 -7.17 7.42
C ASP A 394 17.70 -6.86 5.97
N ASN A 395 18.66 -7.07 5.05
CA ASN A 395 18.56 -6.69 3.64
C ASN A 395 17.40 -7.38 2.87
N ASP A 396 16.87 -8.47 3.43
CA ASP A 396 15.75 -9.26 2.90
C ASP A 396 14.44 -9.07 3.68
N PHE A 397 14.41 -8.17 4.68
CA PHE A 397 13.25 -7.91 5.56
C PHE A 397 12.69 -9.17 6.23
N LYS A 398 13.53 -10.16 6.53
CA LYS A 398 13.07 -11.42 7.12
C LYS A 398 12.76 -11.22 8.60
N THR A 399 13.61 -10.49 9.31
CA THR A 399 13.39 -10.15 10.73
C THR A 399 12.30 -9.10 10.87
N TRP A 400 12.29 -8.06 10.02
CA TRP A 400 11.24 -7.07 9.92
C TRP A 400 9.85 -7.70 9.78
N ARG A 401 9.69 -8.64 8.84
CA ARG A 401 8.43 -9.37 8.64
C ARG A 401 8.10 -10.33 9.78
N ALA A 402 9.11 -10.94 10.40
CA ALA A 402 8.90 -11.81 11.55
C ALA A 402 8.31 -11.04 12.74
N PHE A 403 8.82 -9.83 13.00
CA PHE A 403 8.31 -8.90 14.02
C PHE A 403 7.02 -8.16 13.61
N ALA A 404 6.53 -8.39 12.38
CA ALA A 404 5.40 -7.67 11.80
C ALA A 404 5.54 -6.14 11.85
N ASN A 405 6.77 -5.63 11.74
CA ASN A 405 7.04 -4.20 11.77
C ASN A 405 6.54 -3.50 10.50
N ARG A 406 6.25 -2.20 10.62
CA ARG A 406 5.78 -1.34 9.53
C ARG A 406 6.42 0.06 9.52
N TYR A 407 7.23 0.39 10.52
CA TYR A 407 7.67 1.76 10.75
C TYR A 407 9.17 1.87 11.00
N TRP A 408 9.72 3.02 10.60
CA TRP A 408 11.06 3.47 10.97
C TRP A 408 10.94 4.79 11.76
N PRO A 409 11.61 4.93 12.93
CA PRO A 409 12.16 3.85 13.75
C PRO A 409 11.05 3.03 14.45
N ALA A 410 11.39 1.83 14.92
CA ALA A 410 10.49 1.03 15.76
C ALA A 410 11.26 0.27 16.83
N LYS A 411 10.71 0.19 18.04
CA LYS A 411 11.35 -0.42 19.21
C LYS A 411 10.53 -1.57 19.74
N TYR A 412 11.21 -2.66 20.10
CA TYR A 412 10.62 -3.80 20.77
C TYR A 412 11.49 -4.19 21.96
N LEU A 413 10.92 -4.09 23.16
CA LEU A 413 11.60 -4.46 24.39
C LEU A 413 11.14 -5.85 24.84
N ILE A 414 12.10 -6.73 25.03
CA ILE A 414 11.92 -8.16 25.29
C ILE A 414 12.46 -8.49 26.68
N ASP A 415 11.68 -9.21 27.48
CA ASP A 415 12.11 -9.69 28.80
C ASP A 415 13.03 -10.91 28.74
N ALA A 416 13.56 -11.30 29.91
CA ALA A 416 14.45 -12.44 30.08
C ALA A 416 13.83 -13.80 29.70
N GLU A 417 12.50 -13.91 29.64
CA GLU A 417 11.80 -15.11 29.18
C GLU A 417 11.59 -15.15 27.66
N GLY A 418 11.80 -14.02 26.97
CA GLY A 418 11.62 -13.86 25.53
C GLY A 418 10.23 -13.36 25.14
N TYR A 419 9.52 -12.66 26.02
CA TYR A 419 8.27 -11.98 25.71
C TYR A 419 8.50 -10.50 25.42
N ILE A 420 7.82 -9.99 24.41
CA ILE A 420 7.74 -8.55 24.15
C ILE A 420 6.84 -7.95 25.24
N ARG A 421 7.36 -6.93 25.94
CA ARG A 421 6.71 -6.24 27.06
C ARG A 421 6.39 -4.79 26.78
N TYR A 422 7.07 -4.21 25.79
CA TYR A 422 6.87 -2.83 25.37
C TYR A 422 7.23 -2.66 23.90
N THR A 423 6.49 -1.82 23.19
CA THR A 423 6.73 -1.45 21.80
C THR A 423 6.49 0.03 21.60
N HIS A 424 7.29 0.66 20.76
CA HIS A 424 7.09 2.05 20.35
C HIS A 424 7.35 2.21 18.85
N PHE A 425 6.46 2.90 18.15
CA PHE A 425 6.55 3.13 16.71
C PHE A 425 6.73 4.62 16.42
N GLY A 426 7.73 4.95 15.61
CA GLY A 426 8.09 6.32 15.29
C GLY A 426 9.11 6.92 16.27
N GLU A 427 9.33 8.22 16.09
CA GLU A 427 10.20 9.05 16.93
C GLU A 427 9.44 9.50 18.19
N GLY A 428 10.02 9.29 19.38
CA GLY A 428 9.44 9.74 20.65
C GLY A 428 9.63 8.77 21.82
N ASP A 429 8.85 9.04 22.88
CA ASP A 429 8.70 8.26 24.12
C ASP A 429 10.02 7.73 24.72
N TYR A 430 11.03 8.60 24.75
CA TYR A 430 12.38 8.23 25.17
C TYR A 430 12.43 7.92 26.68
N GLU A 431 11.75 8.72 27.50
CA GLU A 431 11.71 8.54 28.95
C GLU A 431 10.95 7.26 29.32
N GLU A 432 9.85 6.98 28.61
CA GLU A 432 9.05 5.77 28.78
C GLU A 432 9.84 4.52 28.36
N THR A 433 10.60 4.60 27.27
CA THR A 433 11.49 3.50 26.84
C THR A 433 12.58 3.23 27.89
N ASP A 434 13.24 4.28 28.41
CA ASP A 434 14.27 4.16 29.45
C ASP A 434 13.69 3.53 30.73
N ALA A 435 12.52 4.01 31.18
CA ALA A 435 11.81 3.47 32.32
C ALA A 435 11.42 2.00 32.12
N ALA A 436 10.92 1.63 30.93
CA ALA A 436 10.56 0.26 30.61
C ALA A 436 11.78 -0.68 30.66
N ILE A 437 12.93 -0.24 30.16
CA ILE A 437 14.19 -1.01 30.25
C ILE A 437 14.57 -1.22 31.72
N ALA A 438 14.52 -0.16 32.53
CA ALA A 438 14.85 -0.22 33.94
C ALA A 438 13.94 -1.19 34.70
N ILE A 439 12.62 -1.13 34.47
CA ILE A 439 11.63 -2.03 35.08
C ILE A 439 11.97 -3.51 34.79
N LEU A 440 12.25 -3.85 33.52
CA LEU A 440 12.56 -5.25 33.17
C LEU A 440 13.91 -5.72 33.73
N LEU A 441 14.89 -4.82 33.87
CA LEU A 441 16.16 -5.15 34.51
C LEU A 441 15.99 -5.38 36.02
N GLU A 442 15.17 -4.58 36.69
CA GLU A 442 14.83 -4.76 38.09
C GLU A 442 14.04 -6.06 38.35
N GLU A 443 13.13 -6.45 37.44
CA GLU A 443 12.40 -7.73 37.51
C GLU A 443 13.34 -8.95 37.59
N ILE A 444 14.55 -8.84 37.03
CA ILE A 444 15.57 -9.89 37.04
C ILE A 444 16.70 -9.65 38.05
N GLY A 445 16.51 -8.71 38.97
CA GLY A 445 17.39 -8.46 40.11
C GLY A 445 18.60 -7.57 39.81
N VAL A 446 18.58 -6.79 38.73
CA VAL A 446 19.62 -5.80 38.43
C VAL A 446 19.27 -4.47 39.10
N THR A 447 20.15 -3.96 39.96
CA THR A 447 19.98 -2.63 40.55
C THR A 447 20.41 -1.56 39.55
N VAL A 448 19.46 -0.89 38.94
CA VAL A 448 19.72 0.29 38.10
C VAL A 448 19.99 1.47 39.04
N LYS A 449 21.19 2.05 38.98
CA LYS A 449 21.46 3.30 39.69
C LYS A 449 20.76 4.41 38.93
N GLU A 450 19.88 5.17 39.59
CA GLU A 450 19.44 6.45 39.05
C GLU A 450 20.67 7.34 38.87
N THR A 451 21.09 7.51 37.61
CA THR A 451 22.05 8.56 37.26
C THR A 451 21.30 9.88 37.24
N ASP A 452 21.77 10.83 38.06
CA ASP A 452 21.28 12.20 38.30
C ASP A 452 21.31 13.11 37.04
N GLU A 453 21.35 12.53 35.82
CA GLU A 453 21.57 13.20 34.54
C GLU A 453 20.28 13.53 33.77
N THR A 454 19.10 13.38 34.37
CA THR A 454 17.83 13.90 33.82
C THR A 454 17.73 15.43 33.79
N LYS A 455 18.86 16.15 33.86
CA LYS A 455 18.94 17.61 33.87
C LYS A 455 19.48 18.28 32.61
N GLU A 456 19.97 17.56 31.60
CA GLU A 456 20.48 18.18 30.37
C GLU A 456 19.85 17.68 29.05
N THR A 457 18.54 17.43 29.04
CA THR A 457 17.73 17.49 27.79
C THR A 457 16.35 18.06 28.07
N LYS A 458 16.28 19.22 28.75
CA LYS A 458 15.01 19.96 28.96
C LYS A 458 14.59 20.87 27.81
N ASP A 459 15.23 20.76 26.64
CA ASP A 459 14.86 21.49 25.43
C ASP A 459 14.46 20.54 24.28
N ALA A 460 13.52 19.63 24.55
CA ALA A 460 12.68 19.05 23.52
C ALA A 460 11.27 18.90 24.07
N GLU A 461 10.69 20.02 24.47
CA GLU A 461 9.25 20.13 24.65
C GLU A 461 8.62 19.65 23.34
N VAL A 462 8.02 18.45 23.34
CA VAL A 462 7.19 17.94 22.25
C VAL A 462 5.92 18.79 22.21
N LYS A 463 6.09 20.03 21.74
CA LYS A 463 4.98 20.91 21.36
C LYS A 463 4.25 20.18 20.26
N GLY A 464 2.95 19.96 20.47
CA GLY A 464 2.10 19.12 19.62
C GLY A 464 2.47 19.18 18.14
N ARG A 465 2.57 18.00 17.50
CA ARG A 465 3.04 17.81 16.12
C ARG A 465 2.50 18.93 15.22
N LYS A 466 3.38 19.88 14.87
CA LYS A 466 3.04 20.92 13.90
C LYS A 466 2.79 20.24 12.56
N GLU A 467 1.82 20.75 11.81
CA GLU A 467 1.50 20.25 10.48
C GLU A 467 2.66 20.56 9.52
N VAL A 468 3.53 19.57 9.34
CA VAL A 468 4.64 19.61 8.39
C VAL A 468 4.25 18.99 7.05
N THR A 469 5.00 19.34 6.01
CA THR A 469 4.89 18.65 4.73
C THR A 469 5.16 17.16 4.92
N PRO A 470 4.33 16.26 4.36
CA PRO A 470 4.59 14.83 4.43
C PRO A 470 5.92 14.47 3.75
N GLU A 471 6.52 13.37 4.18
CA GLU A 471 7.66 12.77 3.48
C GLU A 471 7.31 12.58 1.99
N THR A 472 8.18 13.11 1.13
CA THR A 472 7.89 13.24 -0.30
C THR A 472 8.96 12.51 -1.09
N TYR A 473 8.62 11.32 -1.59
CA TYR A 473 9.45 10.52 -2.47
C TYR A 473 9.50 11.11 -3.89
N LEU A 474 10.69 11.12 -4.48
CA LEU A 474 10.89 11.52 -5.87
C LEU A 474 10.54 10.38 -6.85
N GLY A 475 10.49 9.14 -6.35
CA GLY A 475 9.99 7.97 -7.06
C GLY A 475 8.46 7.89 -7.18
N SER A 476 7.96 6.71 -7.53
CA SER A 476 6.53 6.44 -7.77
C SER A 476 5.69 6.48 -6.48
N ARG A 477 6.30 6.26 -5.31
CA ARG A 477 5.61 6.10 -4.01
C ARG A 477 4.80 7.32 -3.56
N SER A 478 5.29 8.54 -3.80
CA SER A 478 4.58 9.78 -3.44
C SER A 478 3.77 10.38 -4.58
N TRP A 479 3.51 9.65 -5.66
CA TRP A 479 2.68 10.20 -6.73
C TRP A 479 1.25 10.50 -6.20
N PRO A 480 0.68 11.71 -6.43
CA PRO A 480 1.12 12.77 -7.36
C PRO A 480 1.79 14.01 -6.69
N ALA A 481 2.94 13.82 -6.03
CA ALA A 481 3.76 14.91 -5.49
C ALA A 481 4.61 15.65 -6.56
N LEU A 482 4.86 15.02 -7.71
CA LEU A 482 5.53 15.65 -8.85
C LEU A 482 4.58 16.66 -9.52
N GLY A 483 4.91 17.94 -9.42
CA GLY A 483 4.07 19.05 -9.87
C GLY A 483 4.16 19.38 -11.36
N ASN A 484 5.07 18.77 -12.14
CA ASN A 484 5.30 19.09 -13.55
C ASN A 484 4.16 18.71 -14.53
N ALA A 485 3.01 18.22 -14.03
CA ALA A 485 1.78 17.98 -14.78
C ALA A 485 1.83 17.02 -15.99
N VAL A 486 2.88 16.20 -16.13
CA VAL A 486 2.97 15.18 -17.19
C VAL A 486 2.89 13.78 -16.57
N GLY A 487 1.69 13.19 -16.53
CA GLY A 487 1.47 11.76 -16.28
C GLY A 487 2.08 11.18 -14.99
N ASN A 488 2.17 9.85 -14.93
CA ASN A 488 3.05 9.19 -13.95
C ASN A 488 4.50 9.37 -14.43
N PRO A 489 5.47 9.54 -13.51
CA PRO A 489 6.88 9.51 -13.89
C PRO A 489 7.17 8.19 -14.62
N THR A 490 7.77 8.29 -15.80
CA THR A 490 8.14 7.15 -16.65
C THR A 490 9.61 6.81 -16.43
N ASP A 491 9.98 5.57 -16.72
CA ASP A 491 11.37 5.09 -16.83
C ASP A 491 12.11 5.62 -18.07
N GLU A 492 11.44 6.43 -18.89
CA GLU A 492 12.04 7.21 -19.97
C GLU A 492 12.60 8.54 -19.47
N SER A 493 13.69 9.00 -20.08
CA SER A 493 14.26 10.32 -19.83
C SER A 493 13.31 11.43 -20.28
N VAL A 494 12.86 12.27 -19.35
CA VAL A 494 11.94 13.37 -19.59
C VAL A 494 12.62 14.71 -19.36
N THR A 495 12.37 15.67 -20.26
CA THR A 495 12.77 17.07 -20.05
C THR A 495 11.69 17.80 -19.27
N TYR A 496 12.01 18.19 -18.05
CA TYR A 496 11.12 18.92 -17.16
C TYR A 496 11.40 20.42 -17.15
N THR A 497 10.32 21.18 -17.00
CA THR A 497 10.33 22.63 -16.75
C THR A 497 9.37 22.93 -15.60
N ALA A 498 9.81 23.69 -14.61
CA ALA A 498 8.94 24.11 -13.51
C ALA A 498 8.16 25.38 -13.90
N PRO A 499 6.90 25.52 -13.43
CA PRO A 499 6.14 26.76 -13.57
C PRO A 499 6.69 27.86 -12.65
N ASP A 500 6.29 29.12 -12.90
CA ASP A 500 6.66 30.25 -12.05
C ASP A 500 6.02 30.18 -10.65
N SER A 501 4.84 29.56 -10.54
CA SER A 501 4.11 29.40 -9.28
C SER A 501 4.02 27.93 -8.88
N LEU A 502 4.53 27.61 -7.68
CA LEU A 502 4.60 26.26 -7.14
C LEU A 502 3.45 25.99 -6.16
N ALA A 503 2.83 24.81 -6.27
CA ALA A 503 1.84 24.34 -5.31
C ALA A 503 2.51 23.88 -4.01
N LEU A 504 1.86 24.11 -2.87
CA LEU A 504 2.33 23.65 -1.57
C LEU A 504 2.37 22.11 -1.53
N HIS A 505 3.41 21.56 -0.89
CA HIS A 505 3.66 20.11 -0.76
C HIS A 505 4.00 19.39 -2.08
N LYS A 506 4.35 20.14 -3.14
CA LYS A 506 4.77 19.56 -4.43
C LYS A 506 6.19 19.97 -4.78
N TYR A 507 6.90 19.03 -5.40
CA TYR A 507 8.21 19.27 -5.97
C TYR A 507 8.14 19.31 -7.50
N TYR A 508 9.06 20.04 -8.09
CA TYR A 508 9.13 20.29 -9.52
C TYR A 508 10.57 20.09 -9.98
N LEU A 509 10.73 19.39 -11.09
CA LEU A 509 12.02 19.14 -11.71
C LEU A 509 12.27 20.15 -12.85
N GLU A 510 13.53 20.47 -13.05
CA GLU A 510 14.03 21.23 -14.21
C GLU A 510 15.26 20.52 -14.79
N GLY A 511 15.32 20.36 -16.11
CA GLY A 511 16.38 19.62 -16.80
C GLY A 511 15.93 18.25 -17.29
N VAL A 512 16.87 17.41 -17.73
CA VAL A 512 16.58 16.05 -18.21
C VAL A 512 16.74 15.08 -17.04
N TRP A 513 15.64 14.45 -16.64
CA TRP A 513 15.59 13.51 -15.51
C TRP A 513 15.04 12.17 -15.95
N ASN A 514 15.45 11.12 -15.25
CA ASN A 514 15.02 9.75 -15.49
C ASN A 514 14.62 9.10 -14.17
N LEU A 515 13.45 8.46 -14.13
CA LEU A 515 13.02 7.64 -13.00
C LEU A 515 13.70 6.28 -13.09
N VAL A 516 14.57 5.99 -12.13
CA VAL A 516 15.30 4.72 -12.07
C VAL A 516 14.74 3.86 -10.94
N ASP A 517 14.47 2.59 -11.24
CA ASP A 517 13.98 1.56 -10.32
C ASP A 517 12.68 1.93 -9.56
N GLU A 518 11.88 2.84 -10.10
CA GLU A 518 10.68 3.42 -9.46
C GLU A 518 10.94 4.20 -8.15
N GLU A 519 12.18 4.29 -7.67
CA GLU A 519 12.51 4.85 -6.35
C GLU A 519 13.16 6.23 -6.43
N ARG A 520 13.97 6.50 -7.45
CA ARG A 520 14.86 7.67 -7.51
C ARG A 520 14.80 8.42 -8.84
N GLN A 521 14.93 9.73 -8.77
CA GLN A 521 15.08 10.58 -9.96
C GLN A 521 16.56 10.87 -10.17
N VAL A 522 17.08 10.53 -11.35
CA VAL A 522 18.48 10.73 -11.73
C VAL A 522 18.58 11.85 -12.76
N LEU A 523 19.43 12.84 -12.49
CA LEU A 523 19.70 13.93 -13.42
C LEU A 523 20.63 13.46 -14.54
N GLU A 524 20.17 13.49 -15.80
CA GLU A 524 20.96 13.09 -16.97
C GLU A 524 21.63 14.29 -17.67
N SER A 525 21.06 15.50 -17.54
CA SER A 525 21.68 16.72 -18.07
C SER A 525 22.81 17.25 -17.20
N ASP A 526 23.72 18.04 -17.78
CA ASP A 526 24.86 18.63 -17.04
C ASP A 526 24.43 19.64 -15.97
N THR A 527 23.23 20.19 -16.11
CA THR A 527 22.60 21.08 -15.14
C THR A 527 21.14 20.70 -14.97
N GLY A 528 20.61 20.90 -13.77
CA GLY A 528 19.19 20.76 -13.48
C GLY A 528 18.83 21.46 -12.17
N ALA A 529 17.55 21.44 -11.83
CA ALA A 529 17.12 21.92 -10.53
C ALA A 529 15.95 21.12 -9.99
N ILE A 530 15.81 21.12 -8.66
CA ILE A 530 14.61 20.66 -7.97
C ILE A 530 14.05 21.86 -7.21
N ARG A 531 12.80 22.20 -7.45
CA ARG A 531 12.08 23.29 -6.78
C ARG A 531 10.94 22.73 -5.96
N MET A 532 10.72 23.27 -4.77
CA MET A 532 9.64 22.80 -3.90
C MET A 532 9.10 23.95 -3.07
N LYS A 533 7.77 23.98 -2.93
CA LYS A 533 7.11 24.80 -1.90
C LYS A 533 6.67 23.89 -0.76
N PHE A 534 7.17 24.14 0.44
CA PHE A 534 6.97 23.29 1.60
C PHE A 534 6.58 24.10 2.84
N LYS A 535 6.06 23.40 3.85
CA LYS A 535 5.72 23.92 5.17
C LYS A 535 6.46 23.10 6.23
N ALA A 536 7.54 23.67 6.79
CA ALA A 536 8.37 23.03 7.82
C ALA A 536 9.38 24.05 8.39
N GLY A 537 9.97 23.76 9.54
CA GLY A 537 11.16 24.48 10.05
C GLY A 537 12.48 23.85 9.60
N GLU A 538 12.46 22.61 9.12
CA GLU A 538 13.62 21.89 8.57
C GLU A 538 13.22 21.09 7.33
N ILE A 539 14.08 21.07 6.32
CA ILE A 539 13.97 20.21 5.14
C ILE A 539 15.31 19.54 4.86
N ASN A 540 15.24 18.22 4.68
CA ASN A 540 16.34 17.36 4.30
C ASN A 540 15.99 16.63 2.99
N LEU A 541 17.00 16.21 2.25
CA LEU A 541 16.84 15.41 1.04
C LEU A 541 17.85 14.29 1.03
N VAL A 542 17.37 13.07 0.80
CA VAL A 542 18.23 11.90 0.55
C VAL A 542 18.78 12.03 -0.87
N LEU A 543 20.09 12.24 -0.96
CA LEU A 543 20.83 12.41 -2.21
C LEU A 543 21.91 11.34 -2.33
N GLY A 544 22.27 11.04 -3.57
CA GLY A 544 23.39 10.17 -3.89
C GLY A 544 23.91 10.40 -5.31
N MET A 545 24.80 9.52 -5.73
CA MET A 545 25.41 9.57 -7.06
C MET A 545 25.27 8.23 -7.75
N ASP A 546 24.79 8.23 -8.99
CA ASP A 546 24.74 6.99 -9.79
C ASP A 546 26.13 6.61 -10.33
N ASN A 547 27.03 7.60 -10.50
CA ASN A 547 28.41 7.37 -10.91
C ASN A 547 29.41 8.12 -10.01
N PRO A 548 30.25 7.42 -9.23
CA PRO A 548 31.22 8.05 -8.33
C PRO A 548 32.36 8.80 -9.02
N ALA A 549 32.50 8.72 -10.35
CA ALA A 549 33.48 9.48 -11.10
C ALA A 549 33.09 10.97 -11.29
N VAL A 550 31.83 11.32 -11.04
CA VAL A 550 31.32 12.69 -11.13
C VAL A 550 30.74 13.05 -9.78
N THR A 551 31.23 14.12 -9.16
CA THR A 551 30.72 14.64 -7.90
C THR A 551 29.80 15.83 -8.22
N PRO A 552 28.46 15.66 -8.19
CA PRO A 552 27.55 16.75 -8.48
C PRO A 552 27.63 17.82 -7.39
N ARG A 553 27.58 19.07 -7.81
CA ARG A 553 27.60 20.23 -6.92
C ARG A 553 26.18 20.79 -6.79
N VAL A 554 25.76 20.98 -5.55
CA VAL A 554 24.40 21.40 -5.20
C VAL A 554 24.45 22.78 -4.53
N ALA A 555 23.68 23.72 -5.06
CA ALA A 555 23.50 25.06 -4.49
C ALA A 555 22.04 25.26 -4.06
N ILE A 556 21.85 25.62 -2.79
CA ILE A 556 20.54 25.78 -2.17
C ILE A 556 20.19 27.25 -2.06
N THR A 557 18.99 27.58 -2.53
CA THR A 557 18.35 28.90 -2.38
C THR A 557 17.02 28.71 -1.69
N VAL A 558 16.77 29.44 -0.59
CA VAL A 558 15.50 29.44 0.13
C VAL A 558 14.93 30.85 0.13
N ASP A 559 13.68 31.01 -0.28
CA ASP A 559 12.97 32.29 -0.37
C ASP A 559 13.77 33.36 -1.14
N GLY A 560 14.42 32.94 -2.23
CA GLY A 560 15.26 33.79 -3.09
C GLY A 560 16.65 34.11 -2.54
N LYS A 561 17.02 33.61 -1.35
CA LYS A 561 18.35 33.82 -0.75
C LYS A 561 19.18 32.54 -0.80
N LYS A 562 20.38 32.62 -1.38
CA LYS A 562 21.35 31.50 -1.38
C LYS A 562 21.76 31.20 0.07
N THR A 563 21.60 29.97 0.52
CA THR A 563 21.85 29.56 1.91
C THR A 563 23.08 28.67 2.04
N LYS A 564 23.18 27.61 1.21
CA LYS A 564 24.23 26.59 1.30
C LYS A 564 24.69 26.16 -0.09
N GLU A 565 25.90 25.60 -0.14
CA GLU A 565 26.45 24.94 -1.33
C GLU A 565 27.39 23.83 -0.87
N PHE A 566 27.27 22.64 -1.47
CA PHE A 566 28.06 21.47 -1.11
C PHE A 566 28.16 20.51 -2.30
N ASP A 567 29.15 19.63 -2.23
CA ASP A 567 29.34 18.55 -3.21
C ASP A 567 28.70 17.26 -2.65
N VAL A 568 28.08 16.47 -3.52
CA VAL A 568 27.46 15.18 -3.17
C VAL A 568 28.43 14.08 -3.58
N ASP A 569 29.09 13.46 -2.61
CA ASP A 569 30.13 12.44 -2.81
C ASP A 569 29.77 11.05 -2.26
N HIS A 570 28.63 10.93 -1.58
CA HIS A 570 28.07 9.65 -1.10
C HIS A 570 26.55 9.70 -0.97
N HIS A 571 25.93 8.53 -0.79
CA HIS A 571 24.48 8.42 -0.55
C HIS A 571 24.19 8.68 0.93
N ASP A 572 23.47 9.75 1.23
CA ASP A 572 23.11 10.14 2.60
C ASP A 572 21.92 11.10 2.66
N LEU A 573 21.46 11.40 3.86
CA LEU A 573 20.52 12.47 4.14
C LEU A 573 21.25 13.82 4.28
N TYR A 574 20.93 14.77 3.40
CA TYR A 574 21.53 16.11 3.40
C TYR A 574 20.57 17.15 3.95
N GLN A 575 20.98 17.91 4.96
CA GLN A 575 20.18 19.01 5.51
C GLN A 575 20.28 20.27 4.65
N LEU A 576 19.21 20.51 3.89
CA LEU A 576 19.15 21.62 2.94
C LEU A 576 18.84 22.96 3.64
N PHE A 577 17.93 22.95 4.61
CA PHE A 577 17.55 24.14 5.36
C PHE A 577 17.05 23.82 6.78
N LYS A 578 17.35 24.73 7.71
CA LYS A 578 16.88 24.73 9.10
C LYS A 578 16.67 26.17 9.55
N GLY A 579 15.46 26.53 9.97
CA GLY A 579 15.06 27.89 10.29
C GLY A 579 13.74 27.99 11.04
N GLU A 580 13.03 29.10 10.88
CA GLU A 580 11.70 29.29 11.47
C GLU A 580 10.68 28.39 10.77
N TYR A 581 9.69 27.91 11.52
CA TYR A 581 8.59 27.13 10.95
C TYR A 581 7.66 28.04 10.14
N GLY A 582 7.49 27.73 8.86
CA GLY A 582 6.61 28.48 7.97
C GLY A 582 6.45 27.81 6.61
N GLU A 583 5.77 28.50 5.70
CA GLU A 583 5.82 28.17 4.27
C GLU A 583 7.10 28.77 3.65
N HIS A 584 7.84 27.95 2.92
CA HIS A 584 9.08 28.32 2.27
C HIS A 584 9.13 27.78 0.84
N GLU A 585 9.85 28.48 -0.03
CA GLU A 585 10.23 27.98 -1.36
C GLU A 585 11.72 27.67 -1.39
N ILE A 586 12.07 26.44 -1.75
CA ILE A 586 13.45 26.00 -1.94
C ILE A 586 13.72 25.70 -3.41
N THR A 587 14.90 26.13 -3.88
CA THR A 587 15.48 25.78 -5.16
C THR A 587 16.83 25.12 -4.93
N ILE A 588 16.96 23.91 -5.44
CA ILE A 588 18.15 23.06 -5.38
C ILE A 588 18.75 23.04 -6.78
N ALA A 589 19.69 23.96 -7.04
CA ALA A 589 20.37 24.03 -8.33
C ALA A 589 21.54 23.03 -8.36
N ILE A 590 21.59 22.23 -9.43
CA ILE A 590 22.51 21.09 -9.54
C ILE A 590 23.42 21.30 -10.75
N GLN A 591 24.71 21.10 -10.53
CA GLN A 591 25.75 21.07 -11.57
C GLN A 591 26.44 19.71 -11.55
N GLY A 592 26.48 19.03 -12.68
CA GLY A 592 27.01 17.68 -12.82
C GLY A 592 25.89 16.65 -12.92
N LYS A 593 25.97 15.83 -13.98
CA LYS A 593 25.06 14.71 -14.22
C LYS A 593 25.27 13.57 -13.21
N GLY A 594 24.25 12.74 -13.05
CA GLY A 594 24.29 11.53 -12.23
C GLY A 594 23.93 11.74 -10.76
N LEU A 595 23.46 12.94 -10.38
CA LEU A 595 22.84 13.14 -9.06
C LEU A 595 21.54 12.31 -9.00
N ALA A 596 21.41 11.49 -7.97
CA ALA A 596 20.19 10.76 -7.66
C ALA A 596 19.51 11.38 -6.44
N GLY A 597 18.22 11.73 -6.57
CA GLY A 597 17.37 12.18 -5.46
C GLY A 597 16.31 11.13 -5.13
N TYR A 598 16.09 10.89 -3.83
CA TYR A 598 15.23 9.80 -3.34
C TYR A 598 13.99 10.31 -2.61
N ALA A 599 14.15 11.02 -1.49
CA ALA A 599 13.04 11.49 -0.67
C ALA A 599 13.37 12.77 0.10
N PHE A 600 12.40 13.67 0.16
CA PHE A 600 12.40 14.81 1.07
C PHE A 600 11.81 14.43 2.43
N THR A 601 12.48 14.83 3.50
CA THR A 601 11.98 14.70 4.88
C THR A 601 11.96 16.06 5.58
N PHE A 602 11.07 16.21 6.55
CA PHE A 602 10.73 17.51 7.14
C PHE A 602 10.74 17.48 8.67
N GLY A 603 11.08 18.63 9.29
CA GLY A 603 11.00 18.84 10.73
C GLY A 603 10.21 20.10 11.10
N GLY A 604 9.51 20.08 12.23
CA GLY A 604 8.62 21.16 12.71
C GLY A 604 9.29 22.23 13.57
#